data_AF-A0A0R2JS85-F1
#
_entry.id   AF-A0A0R2JS85-F1
#
_cell.length_a   1.000
_cell.length_b   1.000
_cell.length_c   1.000
_cell.angle_alpha   90.00
_cell.angle_beta   90.00
_cell.angle_gamma   90.00
#
_symmetry.space_group_name_H-M   'P 1'
#
loop_
_entity.id
_entity.type
_entity.pdbx_description
1 polymer ?
#
loop_
_entity_poly.entity_id
_entity_poly.type
_entity_poly.pdbx_seq_one_letter_code
_entity_poly.pdbx_strand_id
1 'polypeptide(L)'
;MADKYDKMLENYFLGNYPNLIQIRILELSVSNNTDENVGGGKAQFKYDKTIENKLARYEQDEQLAELKSQEFLIKTWFTVLCPERQQVIRDRYRNRHTSWKQIATAGNITERTARKWRDDFKDVIKEWIK
;
A
#
# COMPACT_ATOMS: atom_id res chain seq x y z
N MET A 1 -9.58 -18.13 -5.33
CA MET A 1 -8.44 -17.89 -4.42
C MET A 1 -7.93 -16.50 -4.73
N ALA A 2 -7.97 -15.56 -3.78
CA ALA A 2 -7.47 -14.20 -4.03
C ALA A 2 -5.94 -14.22 -4.01
N ASP A 3 -5.32 -13.67 -5.05
CA ASP A 3 -3.88 -13.58 -5.20
C ASP A 3 -3.30 -12.48 -4.28
N LYS A 4 -2.00 -12.52 -3.95
CA LYS A 4 -1.27 -11.50 -3.17
C LYS A 4 -1.57 -10.09 -3.71
N TYR A 5 -1.51 -9.96 -5.03
CA TYR A 5 -1.76 -8.70 -5.74
C TYR A 5 -3.23 -8.25 -5.68
N ASP A 6 -4.20 -9.17 -5.61
CA ASP A 6 -5.61 -8.78 -5.47
C ASP A 6 -5.87 -8.18 -4.06
N LYS A 7 -5.23 -8.72 -3.03
CA LYS A 7 -5.30 -8.17 -1.65
C LYS A 7 -4.58 -6.82 -1.56
N MET A 8 -3.44 -6.69 -2.21
CA MET A 8 -2.69 -5.43 -2.30
C MET A 8 -3.52 -4.31 -2.96
N LEU A 9 -4.12 -4.60 -4.12
CA LEU A 9 -4.98 -3.65 -4.83
C LEU A 9 -6.24 -3.32 -4.03
N GLU A 10 -6.86 -4.30 -3.36
CA GLU A 10 -7.97 -4.03 -2.45
C GLU A 10 -7.56 -3.08 -1.32
N ASN A 11 -6.44 -3.31 -0.64
CA ASN A 11 -5.96 -2.40 0.40
C ASN A 11 -5.75 -0.98 -0.14
N TYR A 12 -5.28 -0.84 -1.37
CA TYR A 12 -5.13 0.46 -2.02
C TYR A 12 -6.48 1.14 -2.26
N PHE A 13 -7.41 0.46 -2.94
CA PHE A 13 -8.71 1.05 -3.30
C PHE A 13 -9.66 1.24 -2.11
N LEU A 14 -9.45 0.53 -1.01
CA LEU A 14 -10.13 0.77 0.28
C LEU A 14 -9.50 1.92 1.08
N GLY A 15 -8.33 2.43 0.69
CA GLY A 15 -7.63 3.49 1.41
C GLY A 15 -6.91 3.03 2.67
N ASN A 16 -6.49 1.77 2.73
CA ASN A 16 -5.83 1.19 3.91
C ASN A 16 -4.34 1.55 4.00
N TYR A 17 -3.68 1.95 2.91
CA TYR A 17 -2.23 2.23 2.90
C TYR A 17 -1.79 3.29 3.91
N PRO A 18 -2.44 4.46 4.03
CA PRO A 18 -2.10 5.44 5.05
C PRO A 18 -2.12 4.86 6.48
N ASN A 19 -3.12 4.02 6.78
CA ASN A 19 -3.23 3.37 8.09
C ASN A 19 -2.12 2.33 8.29
N LEU A 20 -1.83 1.50 7.28
CA LEU A 20 -0.75 0.51 7.34
C LEU A 20 0.62 1.17 7.56
N ILE A 21 0.88 2.27 6.85
CA ILE A 21 2.09 3.08 7.00
C ILE A 21 2.17 3.65 8.42
N GLN A 22 1.08 4.22 8.94
CA GLN A 22 1.05 4.79 10.28
C GLN A 22 1.24 3.74 11.37
N ILE A 23 0.58 2.59 11.26
CA ILE A 23 0.77 1.45 12.17
C ILE A 23 2.24 1.03 12.19
N ARG A 24 2.87 0.91 11.01
CA ARG A 24 4.29 0.52 10.94
C ARG A 24 5.21 1.53 11.61
N ILE A 25 4.96 2.82 11.41
CA ILE A 25 5.70 3.90 12.10
C ILE A 25 5.52 3.79 13.62
N LEU A 26 4.31 3.51 14.09
CA LEU A 26 4.04 3.33 15.52
C LEU A 26 4.77 2.11 16.09
N GLU A 27 4.75 0.97 15.40
CA GLU A 27 5.49 -0.23 15.81
C GLU A 27 6.99 0.04 15.98
N LEU A 28 7.61 0.71 14.99
CA LEU A 28 9.02 1.10 15.04
C LEU A 28 9.33 2.07 16.18
N SER A 29 8.34 2.85 16.62
CA SER A 29 8.48 3.76 17.76
C SER A 29 8.36 3.06 19.12
N VAL A 30 7.48 2.05 19.25
CA VAL A 30 7.18 1.35 20.51
C VAL A 30 8.23 0.31 20.87
N SER A 31 8.89 -0.33 19.90
CA SER A 31 9.92 -1.36 20.17
C SER A 31 11.13 -0.87 20.98
N ASN A 32 11.23 0.43 21.26
CA ASN A 32 12.29 1.05 22.06
C ASN A 32 11.90 1.39 23.51
N ASN A 33 10.62 1.29 23.89
CA ASN A 33 10.19 1.68 25.24
C ASN A 33 10.42 0.60 26.31
N THR A 34 10.90 -0.59 25.94
CA THR A 34 11.47 -1.58 26.87
C THR A 34 12.98 -1.40 26.99
N ASP A 35 13.43 -0.18 27.27
CA ASP A 35 14.82 0.09 27.70
C ASP A 35 14.85 0.11 29.24
N GLU A 36 15.27 -1.01 29.83
CA GLU A 36 15.63 -1.16 31.25
C GLU A 36 16.91 -0.38 31.60
N ASN A 37 17.06 0.88 31.17
CA ASN A 37 18.26 1.67 31.43
C ASN A 37 18.17 2.46 32.74
N VAL A 38 18.19 1.71 33.85
CA VAL A 38 18.51 2.22 35.18
C VAL A 38 20.02 2.45 35.23
N GLY A 39 20.50 3.63 34.86
CA GLY A 39 21.94 3.93 34.86
C GLY A 39 22.25 5.41 34.64
N GLY A 40 22.30 6.19 35.73
CA GLY A 40 22.48 7.64 35.76
C GLY A 40 23.85 8.14 35.28
N GLY A 41 24.03 8.29 33.98
CA GLY A 41 25.16 8.99 33.35
C GLY A 41 24.68 10.19 32.52
N LYS A 42 25.25 11.38 32.79
CA LYS A 42 24.86 12.69 32.24
C LYS A 42 24.57 12.67 30.72
N ALA A 43 23.34 13.00 30.35
CA ALA A 43 22.79 12.87 29.00
C ALA A 43 22.64 14.23 28.31
N GLN A 44 23.75 14.89 27.94
CA GLN A 44 23.68 16.12 27.11
C GLN A 44 23.72 15.84 25.59
N PHE A 45 24.22 14.67 25.16
CA PHE A 45 24.29 14.26 23.75
C PHE A 45 23.30 13.14 23.35
N LYS A 46 22.39 12.75 24.25
CA LYS A 46 21.41 11.67 23.96
C LYS A 46 20.25 12.15 23.07
N TYR A 47 19.88 13.42 23.11
CA TYR A 47 18.70 13.92 22.39
C TYR A 47 18.87 13.87 20.86
N ASP A 48 19.97 14.42 20.32
CA ASP A 48 20.23 14.41 18.87
C ASP A 48 20.38 12.99 18.31
N LYS A 49 21.12 12.13 19.01
CA LYS A 49 21.28 10.71 18.61
C LYS A 49 19.95 9.95 18.61
N THR A 50 19.00 10.30 19.47
CA THR A 50 17.70 9.60 19.53
C THR A 50 16.83 9.92 18.32
N ILE A 51 16.90 11.17 17.81
CA ILE A 51 16.16 11.58 16.61
C ILE A 51 16.81 10.99 15.35
N GLU A 52 18.14 11.12 15.22
CA GLU A 52 18.89 10.54 14.10
C GLU A 52 18.74 9.02 14.02
N ASN A 53 18.79 8.31 15.15
CA ASN A 53 18.58 6.86 15.19
C ASN A 53 17.15 6.45 14.82
N LYS A 54 16.13 7.28 15.13
CA LYS A 54 14.75 7.02 14.70
C LYS A 54 14.59 7.24 13.20
N LEU A 55 15.19 8.31 12.66
CA LEU A 55 15.17 8.61 11.23
C LEU A 55 15.86 7.51 10.42
N ALA A 56 17.07 7.11 10.81
CA ALA A 56 17.83 6.05 10.16
C ALA A 56 17.05 4.73 10.13
N ARG A 57 16.32 4.40 11.21
CA ARG A 57 15.48 3.18 11.26
C ARG A 57 14.28 3.26 10.33
N TYR A 58 13.64 4.42 10.21
CA TYR A 58 12.53 4.60 9.26
C TYR A 58 13.01 4.50 7.81
N GLU A 59 14.21 4.98 7.51
CA GLU A 59 14.83 4.86 6.18
C GLU A 59 15.27 3.43 5.86
N GLN A 60 15.69 2.67 6.87
CA GLN A 60 16.14 1.28 6.73
C GLN A 60 15.01 0.24 6.81
N ASP A 61 13.79 0.63 7.22
CA ASP A 61 12.68 -0.32 7.34
C ASP A 61 12.14 -0.75 5.98
N GLU A 62 12.46 -1.98 5.59
CA GLU A 62 12.09 -2.58 4.32
C GLU A 62 10.57 -2.63 4.12
N GLN A 63 9.80 -2.90 5.18
CA GLN A 63 8.33 -2.98 5.11
C GLN A 63 7.69 -1.61 4.87
N LEU A 64 8.17 -0.57 5.55
CA LEU A 64 7.71 0.81 5.34
C LEU A 64 8.06 1.30 3.93
N ALA A 65 9.26 0.96 3.44
CA ALA A 65 9.68 1.26 2.08
C ALA A 65 8.80 0.51 1.05
N GLU A 66 8.50 -0.75 1.29
CA GLU A 66 7.62 -1.56 0.43
C GLU A 66 6.20 -0.97 0.37
N LEU A 67 5.59 -0.64 1.52
CA LEU A 67 4.25 -0.05 1.57
C LEU A 67 4.17 1.27 0.78
N LYS A 68 5.17 2.16 0.95
CA LYS A 68 5.24 3.43 0.20
C LYS A 68 5.45 3.20 -1.29
N SER A 69 6.31 2.26 -1.66
CA SER A 69 6.59 1.90 -3.05
C SER A 69 5.34 1.34 -3.74
N GLN A 70 4.64 0.40 -3.08
CA GLN A 70 3.40 -0.16 -3.59
C GLN A 70 2.33 0.92 -3.80
N GLU A 71 2.09 1.79 -2.80
CA GLU A 71 1.13 2.90 -2.92
C GLU A 71 1.48 3.82 -4.12
N PHE A 72 2.75 4.20 -4.23
CA PHE A 72 3.24 5.05 -5.30
C PHE A 72 3.09 4.42 -6.69
N LEU A 73 3.50 3.16 -6.85
CA LEU A 73 3.43 2.44 -8.12
C LEU A 73 1.99 2.20 -8.55
N ILE A 74 1.12 1.75 -7.64
CA ILE A 74 -0.30 1.55 -7.94
C ILE A 74 -0.92 2.88 -8.37
N LYS A 75 -0.70 3.97 -7.63
CA LYS A 75 -1.19 5.30 -7.98
C LYS A 75 -0.70 5.74 -9.36
N THR A 76 0.58 5.60 -9.64
CA THR A 76 1.20 6.03 -10.89
C THR A 76 0.58 5.31 -12.08
N TRP A 77 0.60 3.98 -12.07
CA TRP A 77 0.02 3.19 -13.17
C TRP A 77 -1.48 3.39 -13.31
N PHE A 78 -2.18 3.55 -12.19
CA PHE A 78 -3.61 3.81 -12.21
C PHE A 78 -3.95 5.15 -12.87
N THR A 79 -3.17 6.20 -12.63
CA THR A 79 -3.40 7.54 -13.21
C THR A 79 -3.20 7.60 -14.73
N VAL A 80 -2.36 6.72 -15.29
CA VAL A 80 -2.08 6.66 -16.73
C VAL A 80 -3.18 5.94 -17.51
N LEU A 81 -4.01 5.13 -16.84
CA LEU A 81 -5.12 4.44 -17.48
C LEU A 81 -6.20 5.41 -17.97
N CYS A 82 -6.87 5.06 -19.07
CA CYS A 82 -8.04 5.80 -19.52
C CYS A 82 -9.19 5.74 -18.48
N PRO A 83 -10.07 6.74 -18.42
CA PRO A 83 -11.11 6.85 -17.39
C PRO A 83 -12.01 5.62 -17.29
N GLU A 84 -12.34 4.98 -18.42
CA GLU A 84 -13.19 3.80 -18.46
C GLU A 84 -12.53 2.60 -17.77
N ARG A 85 -11.22 2.40 -17.98
CA ARG A 85 -10.44 1.36 -17.31
C ARG A 85 -10.29 1.65 -15.84
N GLN A 86 -10.04 2.91 -15.49
CA GLN A 86 -9.97 3.34 -14.10
C GLN A 86 -11.27 3.01 -13.35
N GLN A 87 -12.42 3.27 -13.97
CA GLN A 87 -13.73 3.00 -13.37
C GLN A 87 -13.93 1.50 -13.11
N VAL A 88 -13.64 0.66 -14.10
CA VAL A 88 -13.73 -0.81 -13.97
C VAL A 88 -12.88 -1.34 -12.83
N ILE A 89 -11.64 -0.85 -12.70
CA ILE A 89 -10.72 -1.28 -11.64
C ILE A 89 -11.20 -0.78 -10.28
N ARG A 90 -11.65 0.47 -10.16
CA ARG A 90 -12.22 1.00 -8.91
C ARG A 90 -13.43 0.18 -8.46
N ASP A 91 -14.38 -0.06 -9.37
CA ASP A 91 -15.61 -0.79 -9.06
C ASP A 91 -15.31 -2.23 -8.64
N ARG A 92 -14.26 -2.82 -9.22
CA ARG A 92 -13.84 -4.17 -8.88
C ARG A 92 -13.24 -4.27 -7.47
N TYR A 93 -12.37 -3.36 -7.08
CA TYR A 93 -11.61 -3.47 -5.82
C TYR A 93 -12.23 -2.72 -4.65
N ARG A 94 -13.07 -1.71 -4.89
CA ARG A 94 -13.77 -0.97 -3.84
C ARG A 94 -14.90 -1.79 -3.20
N ASN A 95 -15.54 -2.67 -3.96
CA ASN A 95 -16.60 -3.53 -3.45
C ASN A 95 -16.52 -4.94 -4.07
N ARG A 96 -16.10 -5.92 -3.26
CA ARG A 96 -15.99 -7.33 -3.66
C ARG A 96 -17.32 -7.97 -4.04
N HIS A 97 -18.45 -7.44 -3.57
CA HIS A 97 -19.77 -7.95 -3.87
C HIS A 97 -20.26 -7.54 -5.26
N THR A 98 -19.60 -6.58 -5.91
CA THR A 98 -19.93 -6.18 -7.28
C THR A 98 -19.55 -7.32 -8.23
N SER A 99 -20.57 -7.88 -8.87
CA SER A 99 -20.39 -8.90 -9.89
C SER A 99 -19.76 -8.30 -11.15
N TRP A 100 -19.04 -9.12 -11.91
CA TRP A 100 -18.49 -8.72 -13.21
C TRP A 100 -19.58 -8.24 -14.17
N LYS A 101 -20.77 -8.85 -14.11
CA LYS A 101 -21.95 -8.43 -14.88
C LYS A 101 -22.37 -6.99 -14.56
N GLN A 102 -22.44 -6.63 -13.27
CA GLN A 102 -22.77 -5.27 -12.86
C GLN A 102 -21.74 -4.25 -13.34
N ILE A 103 -20.45 -4.56 -13.22
CA ILE A 103 -19.36 -3.69 -13.71
C ILE A 103 -19.44 -3.52 -15.23
N ALA A 104 -19.68 -4.62 -15.95
CA ALA A 104 -19.81 -4.64 -17.40
C ALA A 104 -21.01 -3.80 -17.87
N THR A 105 -22.17 -3.96 -17.22
CA THR A 105 -23.36 -3.15 -17.50
C THR A 105 -23.11 -1.67 -17.20
N ALA A 106 -22.47 -1.32 -16.09
CA ALA A 106 -22.18 0.07 -15.74
C ALA A 106 -21.21 0.73 -16.74
N GLY A 107 -20.25 -0.02 -17.26
CA GLY A 107 -19.28 0.46 -18.24
C GLY A 107 -19.70 0.33 -19.71
N ASN A 108 -20.90 -0.19 -20.01
CA ASN A 108 -21.34 -0.54 -21.38
C ASN A 108 -20.31 -1.40 -22.14
N ILE A 109 -19.66 -2.33 -21.44
CA ILE A 109 -18.66 -3.25 -22.00
C ILE A 109 -19.06 -4.71 -21.75
N THR A 110 -18.35 -5.65 -22.37
CA THR A 110 -18.52 -7.07 -22.06
C THR A 110 -17.80 -7.45 -20.76
N GLU A 111 -18.28 -8.48 -20.06
CA GLU A 111 -17.58 -9.03 -18.89
C GLU A 111 -16.15 -9.47 -19.21
N ARG A 112 -15.93 -9.99 -20.42
CA ARG A 112 -14.60 -10.40 -20.89
C ARG A 112 -13.67 -9.20 -20.97
N THR A 113 -14.15 -8.07 -21.49
CA THR A 113 -13.39 -6.81 -21.56
C THR A 113 -13.06 -6.30 -20.16
N ALA A 114 -14.04 -6.29 -19.26
CA ALA A 114 -13.84 -5.82 -17.88
C ALA A 114 -12.77 -6.65 -17.14
N ARG A 115 -12.84 -7.98 -17.26
CA ARG A 115 -11.85 -8.90 -16.69
C ARG A 115 -10.47 -8.68 -17.30
N LYS A 116 -10.39 -8.57 -18.63
CA LYS A 116 -9.14 -8.30 -19.35
C LYS A 116 -8.48 -7.01 -18.86
N TRP A 117 -9.22 -5.91 -18.73
CA TRP A 117 -8.64 -4.66 -18.23
C TRP A 117 -8.10 -4.77 -16.80
N ARG A 118 -8.78 -5.52 -15.93
CA ARG A 118 -8.28 -5.82 -14.59
C ARG A 118 -7.00 -6.66 -14.65
N ASP A 119 -6.97 -7.68 -15.49
CA ASP A 119 -5.81 -8.57 -15.65
C ASP A 119 -4.61 -7.83 -16.24
N ASP A 120 -4.81 -7.06 -17.32
CA ASP A 120 -3.78 -6.21 -17.94
C ASP A 120 -3.15 -5.26 -16.90
N PHE A 121 -3.98 -4.60 -16.08
CA PHE A 121 -3.48 -3.73 -15.02
C PHE A 121 -2.68 -4.50 -13.96
N LYS A 122 -3.18 -5.67 -13.55
CA LYS A 122 -2.52 -6.51 -12.56
C LYS A 122 -1.16 -7.01 -13.06
N ASP A 123 -1.06 -7.33 -14.34
CA ASP A 123 0.18 -7.80 -14.96
C ASP A 123 1.24 -6.70 -15.04
N VAL A 124 0.84 -5.46 -15.35
CA VAL A 124 1.74 -4.30 -15.22
C VAL A 124 2.23 -4.17 -13.79
N ILE A 125 1.33 -4.21 -12.80
CA ILE A 125 1.75 -4.05 -11.40
C ILE A 125 2.71 -5.17 -10.94
N LYS A 126 2.51 -6.41 -11.40
CA LYS A 126 3.41 -7.54 -11.11
C LYS A 126 4.83 -7.35 -11.67
N GLU A 127 4.95 -6.67 -12.81
CA GLU A 127 6.26 -6.40 -13.42
C GLU A 127 7.10 -5.45 -12.55
N TRP A 128 6.45 -4.48 -11.90
CA TRP A 128 7.11 -3.44 -11.11
C TRP A 128 7.22 -3.77 -9.61
N ILE A 129 6.39 -4.68 -9.10
CA ILE A 129 6.36 -5.06 -7.67
C ILE A 129 6.75 -6.55 -7.55
N LYS A 130 8.00 -6.79 -7.15
CA LYS A 130 8.58 -8.11 -6.92
C LYS A 130 8.34 -8.58 -5.48
#